data_AF-A0A158BDY8-F1
#
_entry.id   AF-A0A158BDY8-F1
#
_cell.length_a   1.000
_cell.length_b   1.000
_cell.length_c   1.000
_cell.angle_alpha   90.00
_cell.angle_beta   90.00
_cell.angle_gamma   90.00
#
_symmetry.space_group_name_H-M   'P 1'
#
loop_
_entity.id
_entity.type
_entity.pdbx_description
1 polymer ?
#
loop_
_entity_poly.entity_id
_entity_poly.type
_entity_poly.pdbx_seq_one_letter_code
_entity_poly.pdbx_strand_id
1 'polypeptide(L)'
;MNSDPTEPRKDASEIGDAHPEVEHFNAAISHVDESYAAGKMAAGAAKGILYSIIETLGTLVGDPDLPAHARSGYEGLLETARELRAKIEH
;
A
#
# COMPACT_ATOMS: atom_id res chain seq x y z
N MET A 1 -35.95 19.21 -22.38
CA MET A 1 -35.03 19.14 -21.23
C MET A 1 -33.65 18.91 -21.79
N ASN A 2 -32.81 19.94 -21.84
CA ASN A 2 -31.44 19.83 -22.36
C ASN A 2 -30.51 19.72 -21.16
N SER A 3 -29.82 18.60 -21.01
CA SER A 3 -28.74 18.45 -20.04
C SER A 3 -27.51 19.17 -20.56
N ASP A 4 -27.00 20.10 -19.75
CA ASP A 4 -25.82 20.90 -20.04
C ASP A 4 -24.55 20.03 -19.93
N PRO A 5 -23.66 20.00 -20.95
CA PRO A 5 -22.47 19.14 -20.95
C PRO A 5 -21.31 19.71 -20.13
N THR A 6 -21.51 20.83 -19.41
CA THR A 6 -20.46 21.56 -18.70
C THR A 6 -20.40 21.25 -17.20
N GLU A 7 -21.21 20.31 -16.69
CA GLU A 7 -21.07 19.89 -15.30
C GLU A 7 -19.74 19.13 -15.12
N PRO A 8 -18.80 19.66 -14.30
CA PRO A 8 -17.62 18.90 -13.96
C PRO A 8 -18.07 17.67 -13.18
N ARG A 9 -17.73 16.48 -13.69
CA ARG A 9 -17.93 15.21 -12.97
C ARG A 9 -17.31 15.36 -11.58
N LYS A 10 -18.15 15.35 -10.56
CA LYS A 10 -17.80 15.49 -9.14
C LYS A 10 -17.17 14.22 -8.56
N ASP A 11 -16.46 13.43 -9.38
CA ASP A 11 -15.95 12.12 -9.00
C ASP A 11 -14.41 12.02 -9.06
N ALA A 12 -13.71 13.15 -9.25
CA ALA A 12 -12.25 13.18 -9.29
C ALA A 12 -11.61 13.69 -7.98
N SER A 13 -12.42 14.04 -6.97
CA SER A 13 -11.95 14.68 -5.72
C SER A 13 -12.07 13.82 -4.47
N GLU A 14 -12.38 12.51 -4.57
CA GLU A 14 -12.39 11.58 -3.42
C GLU A 14 -11.13 10.71 -3.32
N ILE A 15 -10.08 10.99 -4.10
CA ILE A 15 -8.71 10.62 -3.70
C ILE A 15 -8.13 11.82 -2.93
N GLY A 16 -8.85 12.26 -1.90
CA GLY A 16 -8.44 13.37 -1.07
C GLY A 16 -7.39 12.91 -0.08
N ASP A 17 -6.21 13.53 -0.10
CA ASP A 17 -5.31 13.89 1.02
C ASP A 17 -5.18 12.98 2.27
N ALA A 18 -5.58 11.72 2.19
CA ALA A 18 -5.45 10.73 3.24
C ALA A 18 -4.45 9.71 2.72
N HIS A 19 -3.18 9.86 3.13
CA HIS A 19 -2.26 8.74 3.06
C HIS A 19 -2.98 7.50 3.64
N PRO A 20 -2.98 6.34 2.94
CA PRO A 20 -3.67 5.16 3.43
C PRO A 20 -3.17 4.83 4.83
N GLU A 21 -4.08 4.61 5.79
CA GLU A 21 -3.67 4.41 7.19
C GLU A 21 -2.67 3.25 7.30
N VAL A 22 -1.72 3.39 8.23
CA VAL A 22 -0.67 2.40 8.52
C VAL A 22 -1.29 1.00 8.70
N GLU A 23 -2.45 0.95 9.33
CA GLU A 23 -3.26 -0.24 9.58
C GLU A 23 -3.65 -0.99 8.31
N HIS A 24 -3.95 -0.28 7.21
CA HIS A 24 -4.30 -0.90 5.93
C HIS A 24 -3.11 -1.63 5.31
N PHE A 25 -1.93 -1.01 5.34
CA PHE A 25 -0.71 -1.63 4.84
C PHE A 25 -0.29 -2.82 5.70
N ASN A 26 -0.42 -2.70 7.03
CA ASN A 26 -0.16 -3.82 7.93
C ASN A 26 -1.07 -5.02 7.59
N ALA A 27 -2.38 -4.78 7.48
CA ALA A 27 -3.34 -5.83 7.11
C ALA A 27 -3.03 -6.46 5.75
N ALA A 28 -2.62 -5.66 4.76
CA ALA A 28 -2.22 -6.16 3.46
C ALA A 28 -0.98 -7.06 3.52
N ILE A 29 0.05 -6.66 4.27
CA ILE A 29 1.27 -7.46 4.46
C ILE A 29 0.94 -8.78 5.17
N SER A 30 0.16 -8.73 6.26
CA SER A 30 -0.29 -9.93 6.98
C SER A 30 -1.08 -10.86 6.07
N HIS A 31 -1.99 -10.32 5.25
CA HIS A 31 -2.78 -11.12 4.32
C HIS A 31 -1.91 -11.85 3.29
N VAL A 32 -0.85 -11.20 2.79
CA VAL A 32 0.11 -11.83 1.87
C VAL A 32 0.86 -12.97 2.57
N ASP A 33 1.37 -12.77 3.79
CA ASP A 33 2.08 -13.82 4.54
C ASP A 33 1.17 -15.03 4.80
N GLU A 34 -0.03 -14.80 5.32
CA GLU A 34 -1.00 -15.85 5.61
C GLU A 34 -1.42 -16.61 4.36
N SER A 35 -1.69 -15.89 3.26
CA SER A 35 -2.12 -16.51 2.00
C SER A 35 -0.99 -17.32 1.36
N TYR A 36 0.25 -16.83 1.44
CA TYR A 36 1.42 -17.55 0.97
C TYR A 36 1.69 -18.80 1.82
N ALA A 37 1.72 -18.66 3.15
CA ALA A 37 1.93 -19.77 4.08
C ALA A 37 0.86 -20.86 3.96
N ALA A 38 -0.39 -20.48 3.65
CA ALA A 38 -1.48 -21.42 3.40
C ALA A 38 -1.47 -22.06 2.00
N GLY A 39 -0.49 -21.73 1.13
CA GLY A 39 -0.42 -22.22 -0.25
C GLY A 39 -1.55 -21.68 -1.16
N LYS A 40 -2.26 -20.64 -0.72
CA LYS A 40 -3.35 -19.99 -1.48
C LYS A 40 -2.83 -18.95 -2.46
N MET A 41 -1.56 -18.58 -2.36
CA MET A 41 -0.91 -17.59 -3.20
C MET A 41 0.41 -18.14 -3.75
N ALA A 42 0.59 -18.07 -5.07
CA ALA A 42 1.84 -18.43 -5.69
C ALA A 42 2.95 -17.45 -5.29
N ALA A 43 4.18 -17.95 -5.11
CA ALA A 43 5.33 -17.14 -4.72
C ALA A 43 5.56 -15.92 -5.62
N GLY A 44 5.35 -16.06 -6.93
CA GLY A 44 5.45 -14.94 -7.89
C GLY A 44 4.43 -13.83 -7.65
N ALA A 45 3.18 -14.19 -7.33
CA ALA A 45 2.12 -13.24 -7.04
C ALA A 45 2.38 -12.52 -5.70
N ALA A 46 2.77 -13.27 -4.67
CA ALA A 46 3.12 -12.70 -3.37
C ALA A 46 4.27 -11.69 -3.49
N LYS A 47 5.32 -12.03 -4.24
CA LYS A 47 6.43 -11.12 -4.53
C LYS A 47 5.97 -9.85 -5.25
N GLY A 48 5.16 -9.99 -6.31
CA GLY A 48 4.64 -8.84 -7.05
C GLY A 48 3.88 -7.86 -6.17
N ILE A 49 3.02 -8.37 -5.28
CA ILE A 49 2.29 -7.56 -4.31
C ILE A 49 3.24 -6.87 -3.34
N LEU A 50 4.21 -7.60 -2.77
CA LEU A 50 5.18 -7.02 -1.84
C LEU A 50 6.05 -5.94 -2.49
N TYR A 51 6.47 -6.10 -3.75
CA TYR A 51 7.17 -5.05 -4.48
C TYR A 51 6.33 -3.78 -4.59
N SER A 52 5.05 -3.90 -4.93
CA SER A 52 4.13 -2.76 -5.01
C SER A 52 3.93 -2.07 -3.65
N ILE A 53 3.77 -2.85 -2.58
CA ILE A 53 3.65 -2.31 -1.21
C ILE A 53 4.93 -1.58 -0.79
N ILE A 54 6.10 -2.20 -1.02
CA ILE A 54 7.41 -1.61 -0.69
C ILE A 54 7.63 -0.30 -1.45
N GLU A 55 7.27 -0.23 -2.73
CA GLU A 55 7.38 0.99 -3.55
C GLU A 55 6.45 2.09 -3.03
N THR A 56 5.22 1.73 -2.68
CA THR A 56 4.22 2.68 -2.15
C THR A 56 4.68 3.23 -0.80
N LEU A 57 5.08 2.36 0.13
CA LEU A 57 5.62 2.77 1.43
C LEU A 57 6.89 3.60 1.29
N GLY A 58 7.78 3.25 0.35
CA GLY A 58 8.97 4.04 0.05
C GLY A 58 8.64 5.44 -0.46
N THR A 59 7.60 5.58 -1.28
CA THR A 59 7.10 6.87 -1.76
C THR A 59 6.55 7.72 -0.62
N LEU A 60 5.76 7.12 0.28
CA LEU A 60 5.21 7.79 1.47
C LEU A 60 6.32 8.23 2.42
N VAL A 61 7.28 7.35 2.74
CA VAL A 61 8.45 7.68 3.58
C VAL A 61 9.34 8.73 2.91
N GLY A 62 9.34 8.82 1.58
CA GLY A 62 10.07 9.85 0.83
C GLY A 62 9.44 11.24 0.88
N ASP A 63 8.17 11.35 1.28
CA ASP A 63 7.45 12.62 1.33
C ASP A 63 8.02 13.51 2.45
N PRO A 64 8.54 14.72 2.14
CA PRO A 64 9.08 15.63 3.15
C PRO A 64 8.01 16.19 4.11
N ASP A 65 6.75 16.25 3.68
CA ASP A 65 5.65 16.82 4.46
C ASP A 65 5.00 15.79 5.40
N LEU A 66 5.41 14.52 5.30
CA LEU A 66 4.86 13.44 6.12
C LEU A 66 5.18 13.65 7.63
N PRO A 67 4.16 13.64 8.50
CA PRO A 67 4.34 13.75 9.95
C PRO A 67 5.25 12.66 10.52
N ALA A 68 6.10 13.00 11.49
CA ALA A 68 7.11 12.10 12.04
C ALA A 68 6.53 10.76 12.57
N HIS A 69 5.36 10.80 13.22
CA HIS A 69 4.71 9.59 13.75
C HIS A 69 4.21 8.66 12.63
N ALA A 70 3.67 9.23 11.54
CA ALA A 70 3.24 8.47 10.38
C ALA A 70 4.47 7.90 9.63
N ARG A 71 5.54 8.69 9.49
CA ARG A 71 6.82 8.25 8.91
C ARG A 71 7.37 7.02 9.62
N SER A 72 7.48 7.07 10.95
CA SER A 72 7.97 5.92 11.72
C SER A 72 7.10 4.67 11.54
N GLY A 73 5.77 4.84 11.40
CA GLY A 73 4.85 3.74 11.12
C GLY A 73 5.11 3.09 9.76
N TYR A 74 5.19 3.91 8.70
CA TYR A 74 5.48 3.40 7.35
C TYR A 74 6.89 2.82 7.21
N GLU A 75 7.89 3.37 7.91
CA GLU A 75 9.24 2.80 7.96
C GLU A 75 9.26 1.41 8.59
N GLY A 76 8.52 1.23 9.69
CA GLY A 76 8.36 -0.09 10.32
C GLY A 76 7.73 -1.11 9.37
N LEU A 77 6.65 -0.71 8.68
CA LEU A 77 5.99 -1.56 7.69
C LEU A 77 6.85 -1.86 6.47
N LEU A 78 7.65 -0.88 6.03
CA LEU A 78 8.57 -1.05 4.92
C LEU A 78 9.62 -2.12 5.24
N GLU A 79 10.10 -2.15 6.48
CA GLU A 79 11.00 -3.22 6.95
C GLU A 79 10.28 -4.56 6.99
N THR A 80 9.10 -4.66 7.61
CA THR A 80 8.32 -5.90 7.66
C THR A 80 8.01 -6.46 6.27
N ALA A 81 7.66 -5.61 5.30
CA ALA A 81 7.40 -6.03 3.93
C ALA A 81 8.68 -6.56 3.23
N ARG A 82 9.85 -5.97 3.51
CA ARG A 82 11.14 -6.44 2.98
C ARG A 82 11.55 -7.78 3.58
N GLU A 83 11.39 -7.94 4.89
CA GLU A 83 11.65 -9.21 5.59
C GLU A 83 10.78 -10.34 5.03
N LEU A 84 9.48 -10.09 4.87
CA LEU A 84 8.55 -11.06 4.29
C LEU A 84 8.93 -11.41 2.85
N ARG A 85 9.33 -10.42 2.04
CA ARG A 85 9.79 -10.69 0.67
C ARG A 85 11.01 -11.60 0.66
N ALA A 86 12.00 -11.33 1.52
CA ALA A 86 13.20 -12.15 1.64
C ALA A 86 12.88 -13.59 2.04
N LYS A 87 11.91 -13.79 2.95
CA LYS A 87 11.39 -15.12 3.34
C LYS A 87 10.78 -15.89 2.17
N ILE A 88 10.14 -15.22 1.22
CA ILE A 88 9.51 -15.84 0.03
C ILE A 88 10.55 -16.11 -1.08
N GLU A 89 11.67 -15.37 -1.09
CA GLU A 89 12.75 -15.54 -2.06
C GLU A 89 13.69 -16.70 -1.72
N HIS A 90 13.66 -17.20 -0.48
CA HIS A 90 14.39 -18.38 0.00
C HIS A 90 13.59 -19.68 -0.16
#